data_AF-A0A957BXQ8-F1
#
_entry.id   AF-A0A957BXQ8-F1
#
_cell.length_a   1.000
_cell.length_b   1.000
_cell.length_c   1.000
_cell.angle_alpha   90.00
_cell.angle_beta   90.00
_cell.angle_gamma   90.00
#
_symmetry.space_group_name_H-M   'P 1'
#
loop_
_entity.id
_entity.type
_entity.pdbx_description
1 polymer ?
#
loop_
_entity_poly.entity_id
_entity_poly.type
_entity_poly.pdbx_seq_one_letter_code
_entity_poly.pdbx_strand_id
1 'polypeptide(L)'
;MHPISILEYGQRQVVNAVKDLPDAAWDTPGVCGFWSVKQIIGHLIGWEHYFEEFIAPFAGKPIPTPHIDDYKVMDEDAYNDKYGTAAATRTSIDLMAEFQTVNERVMTLAKLISEDTWRQLGTLPWSDSNDLEDFVVYGYYGHKYEHAAQIVVFRDKLNQQTKA
;
A
#
# COMPACT_ATOMS: atom_id res chain seq x y z
N MET A 1 1.32 -3.17 20.50
CA MET A 1 0.49 -2.32 19.63
C MET A 1 -0.70 -3.15 19.14
N HIS A 2 -1.67 -2.60 18.42
CA HIS A 2 -2.74 -3.39 17.78
C HIS A 2 -2.54 -3.36 16.25
N PRO A 3 -1.73 -4.29 15.67
CA PRO A 3 -1.32 -4.22 14.26
C PRO A 3 -2.51 -4.20 13.29
N ILE A 4 -3.58 -4.93 13.62
CA ILE A 4 -4.85 -4.92 12.86
C ILE A 4 -5.43 -3.51 12.76
N SER A 5 -5.54 -2.79 13.88
CA SER A 5 -6.06 -1.43 13.87
C SER A 5 -5.15 -0.47 13.09
N ILE A 6 -3.84 -0.64 13.18
CA ILE A 6 -2.86 0.18 12.43
C ILE A 6 -3.02 -0.02 10.92
N LEU A 7 -3.18 -1.27 10.46
CA LEU A 7 -3.48 -1.57 9.06
C LEU A 7 -4.81 -0.94 8.60
N GLU A 8 -5.86 -1.02 9.41
CA GLU A 8 -7.17 -0.38 9.14
C GLU A 8 -7.04 1.15 9.05
N TYR A 9 -6.27 1.76 9.96
CA TYR A 9 -5.99 3.19 9.90
C TYR A 9 -5.25 3.57 8.62
N GLY A 10 -4.19 2.84 8.25
CA GLY A 10 -3.45 3.07 7.01
C GLY A 10 -4.33 3.02 5.77
N GLN A 11 -5.15 1.96 5.64
CA GLN A 11 -6.08 1.82 4.51
C GLN A 11 -7.04 3.00 4.41
N ARG A 12 -7.64 3.39 5.54
CA ARG A 12 -8.61 4.49 5.61
C ARG A 12 -8.02 5.84 5.21
N GLN A 13 -6.73 6.09 5.47
CA GLN A 13 -6.09 7.34 5.04
C GLN A 13 -6.10 7.47 3.52
N VAL A 14 -5.70 6.41 2.81
CA VAL A 14 -5.67 6.40 1.34
C VAL A 14 -7.08 6.51 0.76
N VAL A 15 -8.03 5.71 1.27
CA VAL A 15 -9.44 5.76 0.83
C VAL A 15 -10.04 7.16 1.01
N ASN A 16 -9.80 7.80 2.16
CA ASN A 16 -10.26 9.17 2.39
C ASN A 16 -9.56 10.18 1.48
N ALA A 17 -8.26 10.00 1.23
CA ALA A 17 -7.48 10.89 0.38
C ALA A 17 -7.98 10.89 -1.07
N VAL A 18 -8.55 9.80 -1.58
CA VAL A 18 -9.11 9.73 -2.95
C VAL A 18 -10.63 9.92 -3.01
N LYS A 19 -11.31 9.98 -1.86
CA LYS A 19 -12.77 10.09 -1.78
C LYS A 19 -13.27 11.34 -2.50
N ASP A 20 -14.24 11.19 -3.39
CA ASP A 20 -14.85 12.27 -4.18
C ASP A 20 -13.84 13.03 -5.09
N LEU A 21 -12.70 12.41 -5.41
CA LEU A 21 -11.76 12.95 -6.38
C LEU A 21 -12.38 12.90 -7.79
N PRO A 22 -12.42 14.02 -8.54
CA PRO A 22 -12.95 14.02 -9.90
C PRO A 22 -12.18 13.06 -10.83
N ASP A 23 -12.86 12.41 -11.76
CA ASP A 23 -12.24 11.40 -12.65
C ASP A 23 -11.00 11.94 -13.37
N ALA A 24 -11.05 13.18 -13.90
CA ALA A 24 -9.91 13.79 -14.59
C ALA A 24 -8.68 14.03 -13.69
N ALA A 25 -8.88 14.17 -12.38
CA ALA A 25 -7.80 14.38 -11.43
C ALA A 25 -6.99 13.11 -11.15
N TRP A 26 -7.56 11.92 -11.42
CA TRP A 26 -6.84 10.65 -11.27
C TRP A 26 -5.66 10.51 -12.25
N ASP A 27 -5.78 11.13 -13.42
CA ASP A 27 -4.78 11.10 -14.49
C ASP A 27 -3.82 12.29 -14.46
N THR A 28 -4.05 13.28 -13.58
CA THR A 28 -3.21 14.47 -13.52
C THR A 28 -1.83 14.11 -12.93
N PRO A 29 -0.73 14.35 -13.66
CA PRO A 29 0.62 14.08 -13.15
C PRO A 29 1.02 15.10 -12.08
N GLY A 30 2.08 14.82 -11.34
CA GLY A 30 2.64 15.76 -10.37
C GLY A 30 2.11 15.61 -8.94
N VAL A 31 1.48 14.47 -8.62
CA VAL A 31 0.98 14.17 -7.27
C VAL A 31 2.14 13.75 -6.36
N CYS A 32 2.99 12.85 -6.85
CA CYS A 32 4.26 12.46 -6.23
C CYS A 32 5.33 12.36 -7.31
N GLY A 33 6.28 13.30 -7.34
CA GLY A 33 7.21 13.41 -8.46
C GLY A 33 6.45 13.61 -9.77
N PHE A 34 6.61 12.71 -10.73
CA PHE A 34 5.85 12.72 -11.98
C PHE A 34 4.56 11.88 -11.94
N TRP A 35 4.33 11.11 -10.88
CA TRP A 35 3.18 10.20 -10.79
C TRP A 35 1.85 10.92 -10.61
N SER A 36 0.81 10.31 -11.18
CA SER A 36 -0.59 10.63 -10.92
C SER A 36 -1.15 9.83 -9.73
N VAL A 37 -2.40 10.08 -9.35
CA VAL A 37 -3.07 9.30 -8.29
C VAL A 37 -3.18 7.82 -8.68
N LYS A 38 -3.43 7.50 -9.96
CA LYS A 38 -3.47 6.10 -10.43
C LYS A 38 -2.16 5.36 -10.17
N GLN A 39 -1.03 6.02 -10.44
CA GLN A 39 0.28 5.41 -10.28
C GLN A 39 0.64 5.22 -8.81
N ILE A 40 0.27 6.17 -7.95
CA ILE A 40 0.38 6.02 -6.48
C ILE A 40 -0.46 4.84 -5.98
N ILE A 41 -1.71 4.70 -6.43
CA ILE A 41 -2.55 3.57 -6.02
C ILE A 41 -2.00 2.24 -6.56
N GLY A 42 -1.55 2.19 -7.82
CA GLY A 42 -0.90 1.00 -8.40
C GLY A 42 0.35 0.57 -7.63
N HIS A 43 1.17 1.54 -7.23
CA HIS A 43 2.34 1.34 -6.38
C HIS A 43 1.96 0.74 -5.03
N LEU A 44 0.99 1.32 -4.34
CA LEU A 44 0.49 0.81 -3.07
C LEU A 44 -0.11 -0.60 -3.19
N ILE A 45 -0.81 -0.91 -4.29
CA ILE A 45 -1.33 -2.26 -4.57
C ILE A 45 -0.19 -3.27 -4.66
N GLY A 46 0.86 -2.97 -5.43
CA GLY A 46 2.01 -3.86 -5.58
C GLY A 46 2.65 -4.18 -4.23
N TRP A 47 2.85 -3.18 -3.38
CA TRP A 47 3.40 -3.38 -2.03
C TRP A 47 2.42 -4.08 -1.07
N GLU A 48 1.11 -3.89 -1.23
CA GLU A 48 0.11 -4.61 -0.43
C GLU A 48 0.08 -6.12 -0.78
N HIS A 49 0.21 -6.48 -2.06
CA HIS A 49 0.35 -7.90 -2.45
C HIS A 49 1.65 -8.51 -1.92
N TYR A 50 2.77 -7.77 -2.00
CA TYR A 50 4.02 -8.21 -1.36
C TYR A 50 3.81 -8.49 0.13
N PHE A 51 3.08 -7.62 0.82
CA PHE A 51 2.76 -7.81 2.24
C PHE A 51 1.90 -9.04 2.49
N GLU A 52 0.85 -9.22 1.69
CA GLU A 52 -0.04 -10.37 1.75
C GLU A 52 0.77 -11.66 1.70
N GLU A 53 1.63 -11.78 0.68
CA GLU A 53 2.53 -12.90 0.47
C GLU A 53 3.49 -13.10 1.65
N PHE A 54 4.03 -12.01 2.19
CA PHE A 54 4.98 -12.04 3.30
C PHE A 54 4.35 -12.53 4.60
N ILE A 55 3.13 -12.08 4.93
CA ILE A 55 2.49 -12.44 6.21
C ILE A 55 1.76 -13.79 6.16
N ALA A 56 1.45 -14.32 4.97
CA ALA A 56 0.66 -15.53 4.81
C ALA A 56 1.24 -16.78 5.51
N PRO A 57 2.57 -17.04 5.49
CA PRO A 57 3.17 -18.14 6.23
C PRO A 57 2.95 -18.04 7.75
N PHE A 58 3.02 -16.83 8.32
CA PHE A 58 2.79 -16.59 9.76
C PHE A 58 1.33 -16.85 10.17
N ALA A 59 0.40 -16.73 9.22
CA ALA A 59 -1.00 -17.11 9.39
C ALA A 59 -1.26 -18.62 9.17
N GLY A 60 -0.23 -19.43 8.90
CA GLY A 60 -0.38 -20.84 8.55
C GLY A 60 -1.04 -21.07 7.19
N LYS A 61 -0.98 -20.08 6.29
CA LYS A 61 -1.64 -20.06 4.99
C LYS A 61 -0.65 -19.64 3.88
N PRO A 62 0.45 -20.36 3.65
CA PRO A 62 1.37 -19.99 2.56
C PRO A 62 0.63 -19.95 1.22
N ILE A 63 0.89 -18.90 0.43
CA ILE A 63 0.34 -18.66 -0.90
C ILE A 63 1.48 -18.55 -1.92
N PRO A 64 1.20 -18.63 -3.24
CA PRO A 64 2.20 -18.28 -4.25
C PRO A 64 2.73 -16.86 -4.01
N THR A 65 4.02 -16.64 -4.28
CA THR A 65 4.71 -15.38 -3.93
C THR A 65 5.27 -14.61 -5.14
N PRO A 66 4.47 -14.35 -6.20
CA PRO A 66 4.98 -13.67 -7.39
C PRO A 66 5.53 -12.27 -7.12
N HIS A 67 4.94 -11.49 -6.20
CA HIS A 67 5.43 -10.14 -5.91
C HIS A 67 6.76 -10.17 -5.15
N ILE A 68 6.91 -11.10 -4.21
CA ILE A 68 8.22 -11.34 -3.56
C ILE A 68 9.23 -11.85 -4.59
N ASP A 69 8.85 -12.75 -5.48
CA ASP A 69 9.76 -13.31 -6.50
C ASP A 69 10.19 -12.26 -7.53
N ASP A 70 9.29 -11.35 -7.91
CA ASP A 70 9.62 -10.17 -8.70
C ASP A 70 10.62 -9.28 -7.97
N TYR A 71 10.36 -8.94 -6.70
CA TYR A 71 11.26 -8.09 -5.91
C TYR A 71 12.63 -8.73 -5.63
N LYS A 72 12.76 -10.06 -5.63
CA LYS A 72 14.07 -10.72 -5.50
C LYS A 72 14.98 -10.51 -6.71
N VAL A 73 14.40 -10.27 -7.89
CA VAL A 73 15.15 -10.13 -9.15
C VAL A 73 15.14 -8.69 -9.69
N MET A 74 14.34 -7.82 -9.09
CA MET A 74 14.21 -6.40 -9.40
C MET A 74 14.80 -5.58 -8.24
N ASP A 75 15.23 -4.36 -8.53
CA ASP A 75 15.39 -3.36 -7.48
C ASP A 75 14.05 -2.65 -7.22
N GLU A 76 14.05 -1.75 -6.25
CA GLU A 76 12.86 -0.97 -5.88
C GLU A 76 12.31 -0.14 -7.04
N ASP A 77 13.17 0.47 -7.85
CA ASP A 77 12.76 1.29 -8.99
C ASP A 77 12.07 0.43 -10.06
N ALA A 78 12.66 -0.70 -10.43
CA ALA A 78 12.07 -1.61 -11.41
C ALA A 78 10.75 -2.24 -10.92
N TYR A 79 10.65 -2.54 -9.61
CA TYR A 79 9.41 -3.00 -9.00
C TYR A 79 8.32 -1.92 -9.07
N ASN A 80 8.66 -0.69 -8.69
CA ASN A 80 7.76 0.46 -8.75
C ASN A 80 7.34 0.80 -10.18
N ASP A 81 8.19 0.60 -11.17
CA ASP A 81 7.82 0.74 -12.58
C ASP A 81 6.81 -0.32 -13.03
N LYS A 82 7.00 -1.57 -12.61
CA LYS A 82 6.12 -2.67 -12.96
C LYS A 82 4.69 -2.49 -12.42
N TYR A 83 4.54 -2.02 -11.19
CA TYR A 83 3.22 -1.94 -10.53
C TYR A 83 2.66 -0.51 -10.46
N GLY A 84 3.51 0.47 -10.13
CA GLY A 84 3.14 1.88 -10.03
C GLY A 84 3.05 2.54 -11.40
N THR A 85 4.16 2.62 -12.14
CA THR A 85 4.18 3.33 -13.44
C THR A 85 3.17 2.73 -14.43
N ALA A 86 3.08 1.40 -14.52
CA ALA A 86 2.14 0.71 -15.41
C ALA A 86 0.65 1.00 -15.12
N ALA A 87 0.30 1.39 -13.90
CA ALA A 87 -1.07 1.69 -13.49
C ALA A 87 -1.67 2.93 -14.16
N ALA A 88 -0.86 3.77 -14.83
CA ALA A 88 -1.34 4.90 -15.62
C ALA A 88 -2.38 4.50 -16.68
N THR A 89 -2.29 3.28 -17.22
CA THR A 89 -3.21 2.78 -18.26
C THR A 89 -4.51 2.19 -17.72
N ARG A 90 -4.63 2.05 -16.39
CA ARG A 90 -5.78 1.42 -15.74
C ARG A 90 -6.87 2.44 -15.40
N THR A 91 -8.07 1.97 -15.12
CA THR A 91 -9.14 2.83 -14.58
C THR A 91 -8.98 2.99 -13.07
N SER A 92 -9.44 4.13 -12.53
CA SER A 92 -9.47 4.36 -11.08
C SER A 92 -10.37 3.35 -10.36
N ILE A 93 -11.47 2.94 -10.99
CA ILE A 93 -12.41 1.94 -10.48
C ILE A 93 -11.71 0.59 -10.31
N ASP A 94 -11.00 0.11 -11.35
CA ASP A 94 -10.30 -1.18 -11.29
C ASP A 94 -9.19 -1.17 -10.23
N LEU A 95 -8.45 -0.06 -10.15
CA LEU A 95 -7.40 0.12 -9.15
C LEU A 95 -7.97 0.09 -7.73
N MET A 96 -9.04 0.83 -7.46
CA MET A 96 -9.64 0.86 -6.13
C MET A 96 -10.31 -0.46 -5.74
N ALA A 97 -10.94 -1.15 -6.69
CA ALA A 97 -11.50 -2.47 -6.46
C ALA A 97 -10.41 -3.49 -6.10
N GLU A 98 -9.28 -3.47 -6.82
CA GLU A 98 -8.14 -4.33 -6.49
C GLU A 98 -7.54 -3.96 -5.13
N PHE A 99 -7.29 -2.67 -4.88
CA PHE A 99 -6.70 -2.20 -3.62
C PHE A 99 -7.55 -2.59 -2.41
N GLN A 100 -8.87 -2.51 -2.52
CA GLN A 100 -9.78 -3.01 -1.49
C GLN A 100 -9.68 -4.53 -1.35
N THR A 101 -9.70 -5.26 -2.46
CA THR A 101 -9.66 -6.73 -2.45
C THR A 101 -8.38 -7.26 -1.79
N VAL A 102 -7.22 -6.73 -2.14
CA VAL A 102 -5.94 -7.16 -1.53
C VAL A 102 -5.89 -6.79 -0.05
N ASN A 103 -6.39 -5.61 0.34
CA ASN A 103 -6.46 -5.23 1.74
C ASN A 103 -7.37 -6.16 2.55
N GLU A 104 -8.53 -6.56 2.03
CA GLU A 104 -9.42 -7.52 2.69
C GLU A 104 -8.74 -8.87 2.94
N ARG A 105 -7.91 -9.34 2.00
CA ARG A 105 -7.11 -10.56 2.15
C ARG A 105 -6.01 -10.40 3.20
N VAL A 106 -5.26 -9.30 3.16
CA VAL A 106 -4.27 -8.93 4.20
C VAL A 106 -4.93 -8.92 5.57
N MET A 107 -6.08 -8.26 5.72
CA MET A 107 -6.81 -8.18 6.99
C MET A 107 -7.29 -9.56 7.46
N THR A 108 -7.66 -10.45 6.53
CA THR A 108 -8.04 -11.83 6.85
C THR A 108 -6.84 -12.62 7.38
N LEU A 109 -5.69 -12.55 6.71
CA LEU A 109 -4.46 -13.22 7.15
C LEU A 109 -3.96 -12.67 8.49
N ALA A 110 -3.91 -11.34 8.62
CA ALA A 110 -3.40 -10.67 9.80
C ALA A 110 -4.16 -11.06 11.08
N LYS A 111 -5.48 -11.27 10.99
CA LYS A 111 -6.33 -11.71 12.11
C LYS A 111 -6.09 -13.16 12.55
N LEU A 112 -5.41 -13.97 11.73
CA LEU A 112 -5.05 -15.36 12.06
C LEU A 112 -3.68 -15.48 12.74
N ILE A 113 -2.85 -14.42 12.67
CA ILE A 113 -1.53 -14.40 13.30
C ILE A 113 -1.70 -14.14 14.80
N SER A 114 -1.07 -14.98 15.63
CA SER A 114 -1.14 -14.83 17.09
C SER A 114 -0.39 -13.58 17.56
N GLU A 115 -0.80 -13.03 18.71
CA GLU A 115 -0.13 -11.86 19.31
C GLU A 115 1.36 -12.13 19.59
N ASP A 116 1.71 -13.35 20.01
CA ASP A 116 3.11 -13.72 20.26
C ASP A 116 3.94 -13.70 18.97
N THR A 117 3.38 -14.17 17.84
CA THR A 117 4.06 -14.14 16.54
C THR A 117 4.24 -12.70 16.04
N TRP A 118 3.25 -11.83 16.25
CA TRP A 118 3.38 -10.40 15.91
C TRP A 118 4.58 -9.73 16.58
N ARG A 119 4.89 -10.13 17.81
CA ARG A 119 5.97 -9.56 18.63
C ARG A 119 7.26 -10.38 18.62
N GLN A 120 7.32 -11.39 17.78
CA GLN A 120 8.48 -12.28 17.72
C GLN A 120 9.59 -11.61 16.91
N LEU A 121 10.72 -11.34 17.57
CA LEU A 121 11.95 -10.89 16.92
C LEU A 121 12.55 -11.98 16.02
N GLY A 122 13.33 -11.56 15.02
CA GLY A 122 13.97 -12.45 14.05
C GLY A 122 13.01 -13.03 13.00
N THR A 123 11.78 -12.52 12.93
CA THR A 123 10.80 -12.86 11.88
C THR A 123 11.03 -12.07 10.59
N LEU A 124 11.77 -10.95 10.67
CA LEU A 124 12.14 -10.12 9.53
C LEU A 124 13.54 -10.50 9.05
N PRO A 125 13.73 -10.96 7.79
CA PRO A 125 15.04 -11.40 7.30
C PRO A 125 16.07 -10.26 7.15
N TRP A 126 15.64 -9.00 7.25
CA TRP A 126 16.49 -7.82 7.15
C TRP A 126 16.67 -7.06 8.48
N SER A 127 16.08 -7.54 9.58
CA SER A 127 16.19 -6.86 10.88
C SER A 127 16.04 -7.83 12.05
N ASP A 128 17.06 -7.88 12.90
CA ASP A 128 17.03 -8.68 14.13
C ASP A 128 16.35 -7.94 15.30
N SER A 129 16.20 -6.62 15.19
CA SER A 129 15.71 -5.75 16.27
C SER A 129 14.24 -5.34 16.14
N ASN A 130 13.63 -5.59 14.99
CA ASN A 130 12.23 -5.24 14.72
C ASN A 130 11.39 -6.50 14.60
N ASP A 131 10.13 -6.41 15.01
CA ASP A 131 9.14 -7.47 14.83
C ASP A 131 8.11 -7.14 13.72
N LEU A 132 7.10 -7.99 13.56
CA LEU A 132 6.05 -7.77 12.57
C LEU A 132 5.16 -6.56 12.92
N GLU A 133 4.97 -6.22 14.20
CA GLU A 133 4.25 -4.99 14.59
C GLU A 133 5.02 -3.76 14.13
N ASP A 134 6.34 -3.73 14.32
CA ASP A 134 7.20 -2.65 13.84
C ASP A 134 7.07 -2.52 12.32
N PHE A 135 7.17 -3.64 11.58
CA PHE A 135 7.07 -3.62 10.12
C PHE A 135 5.73 -3.09 9.62
N VAL A 136 4.62 -3.42 10.28
CA VAL A 136 3.31 -2.83 9.98
C VAL A 136 3.35 -1.30 10.12
N VAL A 137 4.02 -0.77 11.16
CA VAL A 137 4.09 0.67 11.40
C VAL A 137 4.94 1.38 10.35
N TYR A 138 6.20 0.98 10.20
CA TYR A 138 7.13 1.72 9.34
C TYR A 138 6.94 1.39 7.86
N GLY A 139 6.62 0.13 7.52
CA GLY A 139 6.56 -0.36 6.14
C GLY A 139 5.22 -0.16 5.46
N TYR A 140 4.11 -0.18 6.21
CA TYR A 140 2.77 -0.18 5.61
C TYR A 140 1.90 0.99 6.05
N TYR A 141 1.80 1.25 7.36
CA TYR A 141 1.06 2.42 7.83
C TYR A 141 1.76 3.72 7.42
N GLY A 142 3.06 3.86 7.70
CA GLY A 142 3.85 5.04 7.32
C GLY A 142 3.78 5.30 5.82
N HIS A 143 3.96 4.25 5.02
CA HIS A 143 3.93 4.33 3.56
C HIS A 143 2.56 4.76 3.01
N LYS A 144 1.45 4.17 3.50
CA LYS A 144 0.09 4.60 3.14
C LYS A 144 -0.19 6.04 3.59
N TYR A 145 0.30 6.43 4.77
CA TYR A 145 0.12 7.77 5.31
C TYR A 145 0.85 8.83 4.47
N GLU A 146 2.09 8.58 4.08
CA GLU A 146 2.88 9.46 3.21
C GLU A 146 2.17 9.74 1.88
N HIS A 147 1.78 8.67 1.17
CA HIS A 147 1.13 8.82 -0.12
C HIS A 147 -0.29 9.40 -0.01
N ALA A 148 -1.03 9.09 1.05
CA ALA A 148 -2.30 9.76 1.33
C ALA A 148 -2.11 11.28 1.52
N ALA A 149 -1.07 11.70 2.24
CA ALA A 149 -0.77 13.12 2.43
C ALA A 149 -0.41 13.83 1.11
N GLN A 150 0.36 13.18 0.23
CA GLN A 150 0.66 13.72 -1.11
C GLN A 150 -0.59 13.92 -1.96
N ILE A 151 -1.53 12.96 -1.93
CA ILE A 151 -2.82 13.08 -2.63
C ILE A 151 -3.67 14.22 -2.02
N VAL A 152 -3.68 14.38 -0.69
CA VAL A 152 -4.39 15.48 -0.03
C VAL A 152 -3.82 16.84 -0.44
N VAL A 153 -2.49 16.99 -0.47
CA VAL A 153 -1.84 18.22 -0.94
C VAL A 153 -2.20 18.53 -2.39
N PHE A 154 -2.26 17.52 -3.26
CA PHE A 154 -2.72 17.67 -4.63
C PHE A 154 -4.17 18.15 -4.72
N ARG A 155 -5.08 17.58 -3.92
CA ARG A 155 -6.48 18.02 -3.86
C ARG A 155 -6.63 19.47 -3.44
N ASP A 156 -5.86 19.91 -2.46
CA ASP A 156 -5.90 21.30 -2.01
C ASP A 156 -5.50 22.25 -3.14
N LYS A 157 -4.51 21.90 -3.95
CA LYS A 157 -4.10 22.66 -5.14
C LYS A 157 -5.22 22.72 -6.20
N LEU A 158 -5.89 21.60 -6.48
CA LEU A 158 -7.02 21.56 -7.42
C LEU A 158 -8.18 22.46 -6.97
N ASN A 159 -8.49 22.44 -5.67
CA ASN A 159 -9.56 23.25 -5.09
C ASN A 159 -9.25 24.75 -5.13
N GLN A 160 -7.98 25.13 -5.03
CA GLN A 160 -7.55 26.53 -5.18
C GLN A 160 -7.68 27.00 -6.63
N GLN A 161 -7.32 26.17 -7.60
CA GLN A 161 -7.43 26.48 -9.03
C GLN A 161 -8.88 26.65 -9.49
N THR A 162 -9.81 25.85 -8.96
CA THR A 162 -11.24 25.94 -9.32
C THR A 162 -11.93 27.18 -8.75
N LYS A 163 -11.33 27.83 -7.73
CA LYS A 163 -11.88 29.04 -7.07
C LYS A 163 -11.33 30.35 -7.63
N ALA A 164 -10.27 30.31 -8.43
CA ALA A 164 -9.64 31.46 -9.07
C ALA A 164 -10.29 31.76 -10.43
#